data_AF-A0A0E3ZDQ3-F1
#
_entry.id   AF-A0A0E3ZDQ3-F1
#
_cell.length_a   1.000
_cell.length_b   1.000
_cell.length_c   1.000
_cell.angle_alpha   90.00
_cell.angle_beta   90.00
_cell.angle_gamma   90.00
#
_symmetry.space_group_name_H-M   'P 1'
#
loop_
_entity.id
_entity.type
_entity.pdbx_description
1 polymer ?
#
loop_
_entity_poly.entity_id
_entity_poly.type
_entity_poly.pdbx_seq_one_letter_code
_entity_poly.pdbx_strand_id
1 'polypeptide(L)'
;MNKAVTKSIATSGIIVILSCIVLFHVLVMLGIIPFGIVWGGRLKSSSQMLMFEITSIIINLTMLTVVGVHAGVLNVRVNRKVVKSALWVMFALFLLNTVGNLFSNNETEKLIFTPLTILLSLFCLRLAVSRDAESAH
;
A
#
# COMPACT_ATOMS: atom_id res chain seq x y z
N MET A 1 -5.87 23.69 -8.21
CA MET A 1 -6.52 22.36 -8.17
C MET A 1 -7.29 22.23 -6.86
N ASN A 2 -8.55 21.77 -6.88
CA ASN A 2 -9.41 21.72 -5.67
C ASN A 2 -8.87 20.67 -4.66
N LYS A 3 -8.78 21.04 -3.37
CA LYS A 3 -8.32 20.14 -2.29
C LYS A 3 -9.14 18.85 -2.23
N ALA A 4 -10.44 18.90 -2.46
CA ALA A 4 -11.30 17.72 -2.47
C ALA A 4 -10.94 16.75 -3.61
N VAL A 5 -10.71 17.30 -4.82
CA VAL A 5 -10.30 16.50 -6.00
C VAL A 5 -8.98 15.77 -5.73
N THR A 6 -8.00 16.45 -5.11
CA THR A 6 -6.72 15.79 -4.78
C THR A 6 -6.86 14.68 -3.74
N LYS A 7 -7.81 14.77 -2.79
CA LYS A 7 -8.07 13.69 -1.83
C LYS A 7 -8.73 12.50 -2.52
N SER A 8 -9.73 12.76 -3.36
CA SER A 8 -10.42 11.70 -4.12
C SER A 8 -9.44 10.94 -5.02
N ILE A 9 -8.57 11.64 -5.75
CA ILE A 9 -7.52 11.02 -6.56
C ILE A 9 -6.57 10.16 -5.70
N ALA A 10 -6.13 10.68 -4.55
CA ALA A 10 -5.24 9.93 -3.66
C ALA A 10 -5.92 8.66 -3.10
N THR A 11 -7.18 8.77 -2.67
CA THR A 11 -7.97 7.63 -2.18
C THR A 11 -8.15 6.56 -3.26
N SER A 12 -8.65 6.95 -4.44
CA SER A 12 -8.87 6.02 -5.55
C SER A 12 -7.55 5.40 -6.02
N GLY A 13 -6.48 6.21 -6.09
CA GLY A 13 -5.14 5.75 -6.43
C GLY A 13 -4.62 4.69 -5.48
N ILE A 14 -4.72 4.91 -4.16
CA ILE A 14 -4.33 3.90 -3.17
C ILE A 14 -5.16 2.63 -3.34
N ILE A 15 -6.49 2.74 -3.44
CA ILE A 15 -7.36 1.56 -3.54
C ILE A 15 -7.02 0.72 -4.78
N VAL A 16 -6.88 1.35 -5.95
CA VAL A 16 -6.55 0.65 -7.20
C VAL A 16 -5.18 -0.01 -7.10
N ILE A 17 -4.16 0.74 -6.68
CA ILE A 17 -2.78 0.22 -6.60
C ILE A 17 -2.68 -0.93 -5.59
N LEU A 18 -3.25 -0.78 -4.39
CA LEU A 18 -3.25 -1.84 -3.38
C LEU A 18 -4.01 -3.08 -3.84
N SER A 19 -5.13 -2.92 -4.55
CA SER A 19 -5.87 -4.06 -5.10
C SER A 19 -5.04 -4.80 -6.15
N CYS A 20 -4.34 -4.07 -7.03
CA CYS A 20 -3.40 -4.67 -7.97
C CYS A 20 -2.23 -5.37 -7.28
N ILE A 21 -1.70 -4.81 -6.19
CA ILE A 21 -0.65 -5.46 -5.38
C ILE A 21 -1.15 -6.77 -4.77
N VAL A 22 -2.36 -6.79 -4.21
CA VAL A 22 -2.95 -8.02 -3.64
C VAL A 22 -3.07 -9.09 -4.73
N LEU A 23 -3.58 -8.73 -5.91
CA LEU A 23 -3.65 -9.65 -7.05
C LEU A 23 -2.26 -10.14 -7.46
N PHE A 24 -1.27 -9.26 -7.51
CA PHE A 24 0.11 -9.62 -7.81
C PHE A 24 0.67 -10.66 -6.81
N HIS A 25 0.50 -10.47 -5.50
CA HIS A 25 0.92 -11.43 -4.48
C HIS A 25 0.20 -12.78 -4.62
N VAL A 26 -1.10 -12.77 -4.96
CA VAL A 26 -1.83 -14.00 -5.26
C VAL A 26 -1.24 -14.72 -6.47
N LEU A 27 -0.88 -14.00 -7.54
CA LEU A 27 -0.25 -14.60 -8.72
C LEU A 27 1.15 -15.18 -8.43
N VAL A 28 1.92 -14.54 -7.56
CA VAL A 28 3.20 -15.08 -7.06
C VAL A 28 2.97 -16.36 -6.26
N MET A 29 2.00 -16.35 -5.36
CA MET A 29 1.65 -17.51 -4.53
C MET A 29 1.15 -18.70 -5.36
N LEU A 30 0.42 -18.44 -6.45
CA LEU A 30 -0.01 -19.46 -7.42
C LEU A 30 1.12 -19.93 -8.35
N GLY A 31 2.32 -19.36 -8.25
CA GLY A 31 3.46 -19.70 -9.10
C GLY A 31 3.37 -19.21 -10.54
N ILE A 32 2.38 -18.36 -10.86
CA ILE A 32 2.23 -17.74 -12.18
C ILE A 32 3.33 -16.70 -12.40
N ILE A 33 3.68 -15.97 -11.34
CA ILE A 33 4.79 -15.00 -11.33
C ILE A 33 5.95 -15.58 -10.49
N PRO A 34 7.19 -15.58 -11.00
CA PRO A 34 8.34 -16.08 -10.24
C PRO A 34 8.58 -15.29 -8.95
N PHE A 35 8.61 -15.96 -7.80
CA PHE A 35 8.85 -15.31 -6.51
C PHE A 35 10.27 -14.71 -6.35
N GLY A 36 11.18 -14.96 -7.30
CA GLY A 36 12.49 -14.30 -7.34
C GLY A 36 12.43 -12.79 -7.59
N ILE A 37 11.27 -12.25 -7.99
CA ILE A 37 11.09 -10.82 -8.24
C ILE A 37 10.54 -10.03 -7.04
N VAL A 38 10.29 -10.71 -5.93
CA VAL A 38 9.80 -10.11 -4.70
C VAL A 38 10.81 -10.27 -3.58
N TRP A 39 10.70 -9.43 -2.54
CA TRP A 39 11.50 -9.51 -1.32
C TRP A 39 13.01 -9.49 -1.56
N GLY A 40 13.47 -8.65 -2.50
CA GLY A 40 14.90 -8.53 -2.78
C GLY A 40 15.51 -9.72 -3.54
N GLY A 41 14.68 -10.66 -4.03
CA GLY A 41 15.13 -11.95 -4.54
C GLY A 41 15.77 -12.85 -3.48
N ARG A 42 15.45 -12.64 -2.20
CA ARG A 42 16.10 -13.32 -1.05
C ARG A 42 15.38 -14.59 -0.59
N LEU A 43 14.21 -14.89 -1.15
CA LEU A 43 13.43 -16.07 -0.80
C LEU A 43 14.13 -17.33 -1.34
N LYS A 44 14.33 -18.32 -0.47
CA LYS A 44 15.08 -19.55 -0.81
C LYS A 44 14.21 -20.79 -0.94
N SER A 45 12.97 -20.74 -0.50
CA SER A 45 12.05 -21.89 -0.52
C SER A 45 10.61 -21.46 -0.76
N SER A 46 9.79 -22.40 -1.25
CA SER A 46 8.35 -22.18 -1.42
C SER A 46 7.62 -21.93 -0.10
N SER A 47 8.12 -22.51 1.01
CA SER A 47 7.56 -22.24 2.35
C SER A 47 7.84 -20.81 2.80
N GLN A 48 9.04 -20.29 2.55
CA GLN A 48 9.39 -18.91 2.84
C GLN A 48 8.55 -17.98 1.94
N MET A 49 8.46 -18.28 0.64
CA MET A 49 7.58 -17.55 -0.27
C MET A 49 6.15 -17.46 0.27
N LEU A 50 5.53 -18.60 0.62
CA LEU A 50 4.15 -18.62 1.11
C LEU A 50 3.95 -17.73 2.36
N MET A 51 4.85 -17.83 3.34
CA MET A 51 4.76 -17.03 4.57
C MET A 51 4.83 -15.53 4.29
N PHE A 52 5.78 -15.12 3.44
CA PHE A 52 6.00 -13.72 3.10
C PHE A 52 4.85 -13.17 2.22
N GLU A 53 4.35 -13.94 1.25
CA GLU A 53 3.22 -13.55 0.40
C GLU A 53 1.92 -13.41 1.21
N ILE A 54 1.62 -14.35 2.12
CA ILE A 54 0.46 -14.24 3.01
C ILE A 54 0.56 -12.98 3.88
N THR A 55 1.74 -12.72 4.44
CA THR A 55 1.99 -11.52 5.25
C THR A 55 1.74 -10.25 4.44
N SER A 56 2.24 -10.19 3.21
CA SER A 56 1.98 -9.07 2.29
C SER A 56 0.50 -8.90 2.01
N ILE A 57 -0.23 -9.96 1.70
CA ILE A 57 -1.68 -9.90 1.42
C ILE A 57 -2.44 -9.35 2.63
N ILE A 58 -2.18 -9.86 3.84
CA ILE A 58 -2.85 -9.40 5.07
C ILE A 58 -2.58 -7.91 5.32
N ILE A 59 -1.33 -7.47 5.18
CA ILE A 59 -0.95 -6.07 5.39
C ILE A 59 -1.68 -5.18 4.37
N ASN A 60 -1.68 -5.54 3.08
CA ASN A 60 -2.33 -4.74 2.04
C ASN A 60 -3.87 -4.71 2.20
N LEU A 61 -4.51 -5.82 2.61
CA LEU A 61 -5.94 -5.84 2.92
C LEU A 61 -6.28 -4.97 4.14
N THR A 62 -5.40 -4.95 5.14
CA THR A 62 -5.55 -4.07 6.31
C THR A 62 -5.47 -2.60 5.89
N MET A 63 -4.52 -2.26 5.02
CA MET A 63 -4.38 -0.91 4.46
C MET A 63 -5.59 -0.50 3.60
N LEU A 64 -6.12 -1.40 2.78
CA LEU A 64 -7.36 -1.18 2.04
C LEU A 64 -8.52 -0.87 2.97
N THR A 65 -8.62 -1.60 4.09
CA THR A 65 -9.64 -1.34 5.12
C THR A 65 -9.47 0.05 5.72
N VAL A 66 -8.25 0.46 6.09
CA VAL A 66 -7.96 1.80 6.64
C VAL A 66 -8.40 2.90 5.66
N VAL A 67 -8.06 2.77 4.37
CA VAL A 67 -8.42 3.75 3.34
C VAL A 67 -9.92 3.73 3.07
N GLY A 68 -10.56 2.55 3.05
CA GLY A 68 -12.01 2.42 2.88
C GLY A 68 -12.81 3.06 4.02
N VAL A 69 -12.33 2.93 5.27
CA VAL A 69 -12.91 3.63 6.42
C VAL A 69 -12.66 5.15 6.32
N HIS A 70 -11.45 5.57 5.94
CA HIS A 70 -11.14 6.99 5.74
C HIS A 70 -12.02 7.64 4.66
N ALA A 71 -12.33 6.90 3.60
CA ALA A 71 -13.17 7.33 2.49
C ALA A 71 -14.68 7.28 2.79
N GLY A 72 -15.09 6.73 3.92
CA GLY A 72 -16.51 6.53 4.26
C GLY A 72 -17.21 5.41 3.48
N VAL A 73 -16.44 4.58 2.75
CA VAL A 73 -16.98 3.41 2.01
C VAL A 73 -17.29 2.27 2.96
N LEU A 74 -16.47 2.09 4.00
CA LEU A 74 -16.66 1.08 5.03
C LEU A 74 -17.23 1.72 6.30
N ASN A 75 -18.42 1.28 6.71
CA ASN A 75 -19.13 1.77 7.89
C ASN A 75 -18.60 1.17 9.20
N VAL A 76 -17.30 1.28 9.45
CA VAL A 76 -16.66 0.82 10.69
C VAL A 76 -16.49 2.01 11.63
N ARG A 77 -17.00 1.89 12.86
CA ARG A 77 -16.87 2.93 13.90
C ARG A 77 -15.46 2.91 14.49
N VAL A 78 -14.54 3.66 13.89
CA VAL A 78 -13.17 3.82 14.37
C VAL A 78 -12.91 5.29 14.70
N ASN A 79 -12.14 5.54 15.76
CA ASN A 79 -11.72 6.90 16.09
C ASN A 79 -10.90 7.51 14.93
N ARG A 80 -11.28 8.71 14.50
CA ARG A 80 -10.63 9.44 13.41
C ARG A 80 -9.13 9.64 13.62
N LYS A 81 -8.69 9.82 14.86
CA LYS A 81 -7.25 9.90 15.22
C LYS A 81 -6.51 8.60 14.91
N VAL A 82 -7.16 7.45 15.12
CA VAL A 82 -6.57 6.13 14.83
C VAL A 82 -6.42 5.94 13.33
N VAL A 83 -7.45 6.26 12.53
CA VAL A 83 -7.38 6.21 11.06
C VAL A 83 -6.26 7.12 10.54
N LYS A 84 -6.16 8.33 11.07
CA LYS A 84 -5.10 9.28 10.69
C LYS A 84 -3.71 8.79 11.08
N SER A 85 -3.56 8.20 12.27
CA SER A 85 -2.32 7.58 12.70
C SER A 85 -1.93 6.40 11.80
N ALA A 86 -2.90 5.57 11.40
CA ALA A 86 -2.67 4.46 10.49
C ALA A 86 -2.19 4.95 9.11
N LEU A 87 -2.75 6.04 8.57
CA LEU A 87 -2.26 6.65 7.32
C LEU A 87 -0.81 7.15 7.42
N TRP A 88 -0.39 7.68 8.57
CA TRP A 88 1.00 8.05 8.83
C TRP A 88 1.93 6.82 8.90
N VAL A 89 1.47 5.74 9.55
CA VAL A 89 2.21 4.46 9.58
C VAL A 89 2.36 3.90 8.16
N MET A 90 1.29 3.92 7.37
CA MET A 90 1.32 3.51 5.96
C MET A 90 2.31 4.35 5.14
N PHE A 91 2.33 5.67 5.33
CA PHE A 91 3.31 6.55 4.69
C PHE A 91 4.75 6.13 5.01
N ALA A 92 5.06 5.95 6.30
CA ALA A 92 6.39 5.53 6.74
C ALA A 92 6.77 4.15 6.19
N LEU A 93 5.82 3.21 6.17
CA LEU A 93 6.01 1.87 5.61
C LEU A 93 6.31 1.93 4.10
N PHE A 94 5.59 2.73 3.32
CA PHE A 94 5.88 2.85 1.89
C PHE A 94 7.21 3.54 1.62
N LEU A 95 7.60 4.53 2.42
CA LEU A 95 8.96 5.08 2.34
C LEU A 95 10.03 4.04 2.63
N LEU A 96 9.83 3.21 3.66
CA LEU A 96 10.74 2.11 3.97
C LEU A 96 10.80 1.10 2.82
N ASN A 97 9.66 0.78 2.19
CA ASN A 97 9.62 -0.06 1.00
C ASN A 97 10.35 0.57 -0.19
N THR A 98 10.23 1.88 -0.41
CA THR A 98 11.00 2.59 -1.44
C THR A 98 12.50 2.42 -1.20
N VAL A 99 12.95 2.62 0.05
CA VAL A 99 14.35 2.38 0.42
C VAL A 99 14.75 0.93 0.17
N GLY A 100 13.95 -0.04 0.62
CA GLY A 100 14.19 -1.46 0.41
C GLY A 100 14.32 -1.83 -1.08
N ASN A 101 13.45 -1.28 -1.92
CA ASN A 101 13.45 -1.51 -3.37
C ASN A 101 14.68 -0.90 -4.05
N LEU A 102 15.10 0.30 -3.65
CA LEU A 102 16.33 0.94 -4.16
C LEU A 102 17.58 0.10 -3.85
N PHE A 103 17.63 -0.53 -2.68
CA PHE A 103 18.72 -1.42 -2.26
C PHE A 103 18.52 -2.89 -2.66
N SER A 104 17.48 -3.20 -3.45
CA SER A 104 17.26 -4.55 -3.93
C SER A 104 18.34 -4.98 -4.93
N ASN A 105 18.55 -6.30 -5.06
CA ASN A 105 19.33 -6.88 -6.15
C ASN A 105 18.47 -7.14 -7.40
N ASN A 106 17.15 -6.94 -7.33
CA ASN A 106 16.21 -7.18 -8.40
C ASN A 106 15.89 -5.90 -9.18
N GLU A 107 15.98 -5.95 -10.51
CA GLU A 107 15.69 -4.80 -11.38
C GLU A 107 14.21 -4.42 -11.41
N THR A 108 13.30 -5.40 -11.34
CA THR A 108 11.85 -5.16 -11.30
C THR A 108 11.46 -4.34 -10.07
N GLU A 109 12.05 -4.64 -8.91
CA GLU A 109 11.78 -3.87 -7.69
C GLU A 109 12.26 -2.42 -7.81
N LYS A 110 13.43 -2.21 -8.43
CA LYS A 110 13.98 -0.86 -8.69
C LYS A 110 13.14 -0.07 -9.69
N LEU A 111 12.76 -0.69 -10.81
CA LEU A 111 12.13 0.03 -11.92
C LEU A 111 10.61 0.16 -11.78
N ILE A 112 9.95 -0.82 -11.17
CA ILE A 112 8.48 -0.85 -11.07
C ILE A 112 8.02 -0.56 -9.64
N PHE A 113 8.54 -1.27 -8.64
CA PHE A 113 8.03 -1.12 -7.26
C PHE A 113 8.52 0.14 -6.56
N THR A 114 9.69 0.67 -6.91
CA THR A 114 10.18 1.94 -6.38
C THR A 114 9.25 3.11 -6.74
N PRO A 115 8.96 3.43 -8.02
CA PRO A 115 8.04 4.52 -8.34
C PRO A 115 6.63 4.28 -7.79
N LEU A 116 6.20 3.02 -7.74
CA LEU A 116 4.89 2.65 -7.19
C LEU A 116 4.80 2.93 -5.67
N THR A 117 5.83 2.57 -4.91
CA THR A 117 5.89 2.83 -3.45
C THR A 117 6.07 4.31 -3.14
N ILE A 118 6.81 5.06 -3.97
CA ILE A 118 6.86 6.52 -3.89
C ILE A 118 5.46 7.11 -4.09
N LEU A 119 4.74 6.69 -5.13
CA LEU A 119 3.39 7.19 -5.41
C LEU A 119 2.43 6.89 -4.25
N LEU A 120 2.45 5.66 -3.71
CA LEU A 120 1.66 5.29 -2.54
C LEU A 120 2.02 6.12 -1.30
N SER A 121 3.31 6.39 -1.07
CA SER A 121 3.75 7.24 0.03
C SER A 121 3.18 8.66 -0.10
N LEU A 122 3.23 9.26 -1.29
CA LEU A 122 2.69 10.59 -1.53
C LEU A 122 1.18 10.66 -1.33
N PHE A 123 0.45 9.64 -1.78
CA PHE A 123 -1.00 9.56 -1.55
C PHE A 123 -1.32 9.39 -0.06
N CYS A 124 -0.61 8.52 0.66
CA CYS A 124 -0.79 8.34 2.11
C CYS A 124 -0.51 9.65 2.86
N LEU A 125 0.59 10.33 2.53
CA LEU A 125 0.92 11.64 3.10
C LEU A 125 -0.20 12.65 2.83
N ARG A 126 -0.70 12.71 1.59
CA ARG A 126 -1.78 13.63 1.19
C ARG A 126 -3.05 13.43 2.02
N LEU A 127 -3.43 12.19 2.29
CA LEU A 127 -4.57 11.86 3.14
C LEU A 127 -4.26 12.14 4.62
N ALA A 128 -3.07 11.77 5.10
CA ALA A 128 -2.66 11.95 6.49
C ALA A 128 -2.55 13.42 6.93
N VAL A 129 -2.11 14.32 6.05
CA VAL A 129 -2.05 15.78 6.36
C VAL A 129 -3.38 16.49 6.13
N SER A 130 -4.35 15.81 5.51
CA SER A 130 -5.64 16.43 5.23
C SER A 130 -6.37 16.79 6.53
N ARG A 131 -7.00 17.97 6.53
CA ARG A 131 -7.83 18.42 7.65
C ARG A 131 -9.23 17.82 7.53
N ASP A 132 -9.78 17.57 8.69
CA ASP A 132 -10.98 16.78 8.90
C ASP A 132 -12.30 17.54 8.64
N ALA A 133 -12.21 18.87 8.50
CA ALA A 133 -13.36 19.76 8.34
C ALA A 133 -14.05 19.69 6.97
N GLU A 134 -13.53 18.93 6.00
CA GLU A 134 -14.05 18.89 4.62
C GLU A 134 -14.81 17.58 4.28
N SER A 135 -14.95 16.64 5.24
CA SER A 135 -15.75 15.42 5.06
C SER A 135 -17.14 15.52 5.70
N ALA A 136 -17.59 16.75 5.95
CA ALA A 136 -18.91 17.08 6.48
C ALA A 136 -19.67 17.90 5.42
N HIS A 137 -19.85 17.30 4.25
CA HIS A 137 -20.85 17.71 3.26
C HIS A 137 -21.38 16.46 2.58
#